data_AF-A0A7K9U9F4-F1
#
_entry.id   AF-A0A7K9U9F4-F1
#
_cell.length_a   1.000
_cell.length_b   1.000
_cell.length_c   1.000
_cell.angle_alpha   90.00
_cell.angle_beta   90.00
_cell.angle_gamma   90.00
#
_symmetry.space_group_name_H-M   'P 1'
#
loop_
_entity.id
_entity.type
_entity.pdbx_description
1 polymer ?
#
loop_
_entity_poly.entity_id
_entity_poly.type
_entity_poly.pdbx_seq_one_letter_code
_entity_poly.pdbx_strand_id
1 'polypeptide(L)'
;CFHLPGRFKYLKKCSSKSDAVCTCKEGYRCSGDGCSRCDQSCGVGQENTRSGCQTCSYGTFNDQPNGSCRNWTKCSANQVVEPGTASKDVICKHASVNTTLVTVLPTT
;
A
#
# COMPACT_ATOMS: atom_id res chain seq x y z
N CYS A 1 2.84 -26.32 -6.24
CA CYS A 1 3.31 -25.01 -5.75
C CYS A 1 4.75 -24.65 -6.15
N PHE A 2 5.59 -25.60 -6.60
CA PHE A 2 7.04 -25.39 -6.74
C PHE A 2 7.52 -24.66 -8.01
N HIS A 3 6.65 -23.94 -8.73
CA HIS A 3 7.02 -23.45 -10.07
C HIS A 3 7.80 -22.13 -10.10
N LEU A 4 7.98 -21.46 -8.96
CA LEU A 4 8.79 -20.23 -8.85
C LEU A 4 9.78 -20.35 -7.69
N PRO A 5 11.01 -19.85 -7.83
CA PRO A 5 12.21 -20.23 -7.07
C PRO A 5 12.06 -19.87 -5.58
N GLY A 6 11.49 -20.80 -4.80
CA GLY A 6 11.47 -20.72 -3.34
C GLY A 6 10.67 -19.58 -2.71
N ARG A 7 9.82 -18.84 -3.45
CA ARG A 7 8.98 -17.76 -2.86
C ARG A 7 7.61 -18.22 -2.38
N PHE A 8 7.17 -19.40 -2.80
CA PHE A 8 5.90 -19.99 -2.42
C PHE A 8 6.07 -20.96 -1.24
N LYS A 9 5.03 -21.05 -0.40
CA LYS A 9 4.84 -22.06 0.64
C LYS A 9 3.46 -22.71 0.49
N TYR A 10 3.32 -23.93 0.98
CA TYR A 10 2.02 -24.60 1.04
C TYR A 10 1.18 -23.97 2.13
N LEU A 11 0.00 -23.47 1.76
CA LEU A 11 -1.06 -23.17 2.72
C LEU A 11 -1.85 -24.45 3.01
N LYS A 12 -2.14 -25.24 1.98
CA LYS A 12 -2.78 -26.56 2.07
C LYS A 12 -2.06 -27.54 1.15
N LYS A 13 -1.68 -28.71 1.66
CA LYS A 13 -1.10 -29.79 0.85
C LYS A 13 -2.17 -30.44 -0.03
N CYS A 14 -1.72 -31.06 -1.12
CA CYS A 14 -2.60 -31.87 -1.98
C CYS A 14 -3.18 -33.05 -1.20
N SER A 15 -4.40 -33.44 -1.53
CA SER A 15 -5.03 -34.68 -1.08
C SER A 15 -5.65 -35.41 -2.29
N SER A 16 -6.12 -36.65 -2.10
CA SER A 16 -6.79 -37.42 -3.16
C SER A 16 -8.06 -36.77 -3.71
N LYS A 17 -8.63 -35.78 -3.00
CA LYS A 17 -9.88 -35.09 -3.36
C LYS A 17 -9.72 -33.59 -3.60
N SER A 18 -8.52 -33.04 -3.42
CA SER A 18 -8.33 -31.60 -3.49
C SER A 18 -6.91 -31.22 -3.88
N ASP A 19 -6.80 -30.25 -4.77
CA ASP A 19 -5.52 -29.66 -5.13
C ASP A 19 -4.87 -28.94 -3.95
N ALA A 20 -3.55 -28.77 -4.07
CA ALA A 20 -2.78 -28.00 -3.10
C ALA A 20 -3.07 -26.50 -3.24
N VAL A 21 -3.18 -25.79 -2.11
CA VAL A 21 -3.28 -24.33 -2.07
C VAL A 21 -1.93 -23.75 -1.69
N CYS A 22 -1.45 -22.82 -2.51
CA CYS A 22 -0.16 -22.14 -2.33
C CYS A 22 -0.37 -20.73 -1.79
N THR A 23 0.62 -20.24 -1.06
CA THR A 23 0.68 -18.83 -0.64
C THR A 23 2.14 -18.36 -0.69
N CYS A 24 2.38 -17.06 -0.54
CA CYS A 24 3.72 -16.50 -0.53
C CYS A 24 4.40 -16.69 0.83
N LYS A 25 5.73 -16.78 0.82
CA LYS A 25 6.54 -16.72 2.04
C LYS A 25 6.45 -15.34 2.68
N GLU A 26 6.86 -15.25 3.94
CA GLU A 26 6.97 -13.95 4.61
C GLU A 26 7.90 -13.00 3.85
N GLY A 27 7.56 -11.71 3.87
CA GLY A 27 8.22 -10.71 3.02
C GLY A 27 7.69 -10.65 1.58
N TYR A 28 6.73 -11.50 1.21
CA TYR A 28 6.08 -11.49 -0.10
C TYR A 28 4.56 -11.49 0.04
N ARG A 29 3.87 -10.95 -0.97
CA ARG A 29 2.41 -10.99 -1.09
C ARG A 29 1.98 -11.60 -2.40
N CYS A 30 0.79 -12.18 -2.37
CA CYS A 30 0.13 -12.70 -3.56
C CYS A 30 -0.24 -11.56 -4.51
N SER A 31 0.17 -11.69 -5.76
CA SER A 31 -0.18 -10.79 -6.85
C SER A 31 -0.62 -11.58 -8.08
N GLY A 32 -1.59 -11.03 -8.83
CA GLY A 32 -2.20 -11.69 -9.99
C GLY A 32 -3.26 -12.72 -9.61
N ASP A 33 -4.00 -13.20 -10.62
CA ASP A 33 -5.05 -14.20 -10.45
C ASP A 33 -4.53 -15.45 -9.74
N GLY A 34 -5.27 -15.89 -8.73
CA GLY A 34 -4.98 -17.09 -7.96
C GLY A 34 -3.62 -17.10 -7.24
N CYS A 35 -3.04 -15.93 -6.92
CA CYS A 35 -1.68 -15.84 -6.36
C CYS A 35 -0.63 -16.47 -7.29
N SER A 36 -0.75 -16.25 -8.60
CA SER A 36 0.22 -16.75 -9.58
C SER A 36 1.63 -16.16 -9.40
N ARG A 37 1.76 -14.99 -8.76
CA ARG A 37 3.04 -14.34 -8.45
C ARG A 37 3.17 -13.99 -6.97
N CYS A 38 4.42 -14.02 -6.50
CA CYS A 38 4.81 -13.50 -5.19
C CYS A 38 5.66 -12.25 -5.39
N ASP A 39 5.00 -11.10 -5.27
CA ASP A 39 5.68 -9.81 -5.29
C ASP A 39 6.21 -9.49 -3.91
N GLN A 40 7.28 -8.70 -3.86
CA GLN A 40 7.86 -8.29 -2.60
C GLN A 40 6.89 -7.38 -1.83
N SER A 41 6.77 -7.64 -0.53
CA SER A 41 6.00 -6.79 0.36
C SER A 41 6.81 -5.54 0.67
N CYS A 42 6.26 -4.37 0.38
CA CYS A 42 6.93 -3.09 0.61
C CYS A 42 6.54 -2.50 1.96
N GLY A 43 7.52 -1.87 2.62
CA GLY A 43 7.31 -1.24 3.91
C GLY A 43 6.58 0.10 3.83
N VAL A 44 6.36 0.70 4.99
CA VAL A 44 5.91 2.09 5.10
C VAL A 44 6.94 3.00 4.42
N GLY A 45 6.45 3.98 3.68
CA GLY A 45 7.24 4.90 2.88
C GLY A 45 7.82 4.33 1.59
N GLN A 46 7.35 3.15 1.18
CA GLN A 46 7.71 2.54 -0.08
C GLN A 46 6.45 2.15 -0.86
N GLU A 47 6.56 2.10 -2.17
CA GLU A 47 5.56 1.51 -3.06
C GLU A 47 6.16 0.44 -3.94
N ASN A 48 5.31 -0.46 -4.44
CA ASN A 48 5.75 -1.51 -5.35
C ASN A 48 5.71 -1.02 -6.79
N THR A 49 6.89 -0.97 -7.42
CA THR A 49 7.05 -0.60 -8.82
C THR A 49 7.43 -1.82 -9.66
N ARG A 50 7.58 -1.64 -10.98
CA ARG A 50 8.12 -2.70 -11.86
C ARG A 50 9.54 -3.14 -11.46
N SER A 51 10.30 -2.28 -10.80
CA SER A 51 11.66 -2.55 -10.31
C SER A 51 11.69 -3.10 -8.88
N GLY A 52 10.52 -3.34 -8.26
CA GLY A 52 10.39 -3.74 -6.86
C GLY A 52 10.03 -2.56 -5.95
N CYS A 53 10.27 -2.73 -4.65
CA CYS A 53 9.97 -1.70 -3.66
C CYS A 53 10.86 -0.47 -3.85
N GLN A 54 10.24 0.68 -4.04
CA GLN A 54 10.92 1.97 -4.18
C GLN A 54 10.42 2.91 -3.09
N THR A 55 11.33 3.71 -2.54
CA THR A 55 10.97 4.76 -1.58
C THR A 55 10.12 5.81 -2.27
N CYS A 56 9.11 6.34 -1.57
CA CYS A 56 8.29 7.42 -2.09
C CYS A 56 9.13 8.64 -2.49
N SER A 57 8.86 9.15 -3.68
CA SER A 57 9.49 10.35 -4.21
C SER A 57 9.18 11.57 -3.34
N TYR A 58 10.06 12.56 -3.38
CA TYR A 58 9.84 13.81 -2.66
C TYR A 58 8.50 14.46 -3.08
N GLY A 59 7.72 14.94 -2.10
CA GLY A 59 6.35 15.40 -2.33
C GLY A 59 5.28 14.33 -2.16
N THR A 60 5.67 13.08 -1.89
CA THR A 60 4.74 11.96 -1.67
C THR A 60 5.07 11.17 -0.41
N PHE A 61 4.09 10.42 0.10
CA PHE A 61 4.25 9.54 1.23
C PHE A 61 3.37 8.29 1.11
N ASN A 62 3.73 7.25 1.86
CA ASN A 62 2.89 6.09 2.09
C ASN A 62 2.97 5.70 3.56
N ASP A 63 1.87 5.78 4.29
CA ASP A 63 1.76 5.45 5.71
C ASP A 63 1.35 3.99 5.98
N GLN A 64 1.15 3.19 4.93
CA GLN A 64 0.69 1.81 5.03
C GLN A 64 1.65 0.82 4.36
N PRO A 65 1.88 -0.37 4.92
CA PRO A 65 2.62 -1.41 4.24
C PRO A 65 1.88 -1.84 2.97
N ASN A 66 2.61 -2.07 1.87
CA ASN A 66 2.04 -2.39 0.55
C ASN A 66 1.06 -1.35 -0.01
N GLY A 67 1.02 -0.14 0.57
CA GLY A 67 0.31 0.99 0.00
C GLY A 67 1.03 1.56 -1.22
N SER A 68 0.40 2.57 -1.81
CA SER A 68 0.97 3.39 -2.89
C SER A 68 1.37 4.75 -2.35
N CYS A 69 2.38 5.38 -2.95
CA CYS A 69 2.77 6.73 -2.58
C CYS A 69 1.70 7.72 -3.04
N ARG A 70 1.19 8.54 -2.11
CA ARG A 70 0.22 9.60 -2.34
C ARG A 70 0.84 10.96 -2.08
N ASN A 71 0.35 11.99 -2.77
CA ASN A 71 0.88 13.35 -2.60
C ASN A 71 0.72 13.84 -1.16
N TRP A 72 1.69 14.63 -0.70
CA TRP A 72 1.58 15.34 0.56
C TRP A 72 0.42 16.34 0.54
N THR A 73 -0.22 16.50 1.69
CA THR A 73 -1.16 17.59 1.94
C THR A 73 -0.47 18.93 1.75
N LYS A 74 -1.08 19.81 0.95
CA LYS A 74 -0.57 21.16 0.70
C LYS A 74 -1.10 22.11 1.77
N CYS A 75 -0.23 22.54 2.68
CA CYS A 75 -0.56 23.63 3.61
C CYS A 75 -0.37 25.00 2.94
N SER A 76 -1.11 26.00 3.40
CA SER A 76 -0.79 27.41 3.09
C SER A 76 0.59 27.79 3.65
N ALA A 77 1.22 28.82 3.07
CA ALA A 77 2.53 29.30 3.51
C ALA A 77 2.57 29.54 5.03
N ASN A 78 3.65 29.11 5.68
CA ASN A 78 3.87 29.19 7.14
C ASN A 78 2.87 28.42 8.03
N GLN A 79 2.06 27.53 7.46
CA GLN A 79 1.14 26.67 8.22
C GLN A 79 1.62 25.23 8.39
N VAL A 80 2.81 24.87 7.90
CA VAL A 80 3.41 23.55 8.17
C VAL A 80 3.86 23.48 9.63
N VAL A 81 3.37 22.49 10.37
CA VAL A 81 3.82 22.14 11.72
C VAL A 81 4.92 21.10 11.63
N GLU A 82 4.62 19.99 10.94
CA GLU A 82 5.56 18.90 10.70
C GLU A 82 5.75 18.70 9.20
N PRO A 83 7.01 18.64 8.72
CA PRO A 83 7.28 18.38 7.32
C PRO A 83 6.88 16.94 6.95
N GLY A 84 6.44 16.78 5.70
CA GLY A 84 6.15 15.47 5.13
C GLY A 84 7.44 14.65 4.98
N THR A 85 7.29 13.33 5.07
CA THR A 85 8.37 12.37 4.84
C THR A 85 7.89 11.31 3.86
N ALA A 86 8.76 10.39 3.43
CA ALA A 86 8.32 9.24 2.64
C ALA A 86 7.25 8.41 3.39
N SER A 87 7.30 8.36 4.72
CA SER A 87 6.39 7.55 5.54
C SER A 87 5.17 8.29 6.11
N LYS A 88 5.17 9.63 6.08
CA LYS A 88 4.17 10.45 6.79
C LYS A 88 3.79 11.68 5.98
N ASP A 89 2.53 12.07 6.11
CA ASP A 89 2.05 13.31 5.51
C ASP A 89 2.63 14.55 6.19
N VAL A 90 2.51 15.68 5.51
CA VAL A 90 2.67 17.01 6.11
C VAL A 90 1.51 17.26 7.09
N ILE A 91 1.82 17.80 8.27
CA ILE A 91 0.80 18.22 9.24
C ILE A 91 0.66 19.76 9.18
N CYS A 92 -0.55 20.24 8.90
CA CYS A 92 -0.86 21.67 8.88
C CYS A 92 -1.40 22.16 10.24
N LYS A 93 -1.14 23.42 10.62
CA LYS A 93 -1.61 24.07 11.87
C LYS A 93 -3.12 24.05 12.02
N HIS A 94 -3.81 24.28 10.91
CA HIS A 94 -5.23 24.02 10.79
C HIS A 94 -5.32 22.84 9.85
N ALA A 95 -5.62 21.65 10.37
CA ALA A 95 -6.09 20.57 9.52
C ALA A 95 -7.31 21.15 8.81
N SER A 96 -7.16 21.51 7.54
CA SER A 96 -8.29 21.92 6.72
C SER A 96 -9.24 20.75 6.79
N VAL A 97 -10.30 20.89 7.59
CA VAL A 97 -11.44 19.99 7.56
C VAL A 97 -11.76 19.87 6.09
N ASN A 98 -11.54 18.69 5.54
CA ASN A 98 -11.91 18.43 4.17
C ASN A 98 -13.44 18.56 4.20
N THR A 99 -13.97 19.72 3.80
CA THR A 99 -15.41 19.98 3.67
C THR A 99 -15.90 19.16 2.49
N THR A 100 -15.92 17.84 2.69
CA THR A 100 -16.75 16.87 2.00
C THR A 100 -17.73 16.30 3.01
N LEU A 101 -18.30 17.16 3.85
CA LEU A 101 -19.60 16.90 4.44
C LEU A 101 -20.64 17.38 3.43
N VAL A 102 -20.92 16.48 2.49
CA VAL A 102 -22.24 16.17 1.95
C VAL A 102 -23.18 17.37 1.90
N THR A 103 -23.24 18.02 0.74
CA THR A 103 -24.41 18.81 0.34
C THR A 103 -25.61 17.85 0.27
N VAL A 104 -26.27 17.63 1.41
CA VAL A 104 -27.65 17.13 1.42
C VAL A 104 -28.49 18.28 0.91
N LEU A 105 -28.85 18.18 -0.36
CA LEU A 105 -29.85 18.98 -1.05
C LEU A 105 -31.17 18.87 -0.27
N PRO A 106 -31.79 19.96 0.21
CA PRO A 106 -33.18 19.91 0.65
C PRO A 106 -34.06 19.89 -0.60
N THR A 107 -34.71 18.77 -0.85
CA THR A 107 -35.80 18.69 -1.84
C THR A 107 -37.05 19.31 -1.22
N THR A 108 -37.60 20.28 -1.94
CA THR A 108 -38.85 21.02 -1.69
C THR A 108 -40.06 20.11 -1.51
#